data_AF-A0A1U7HHW1-F1
#
_entry.id   AF-A0A1U7HHW1-F1
#
_cell.length_a   1.000
_cell.length_b   1.000
_cell.length_c   1.000
_cell.angle_alpha   90.00
_cell.angle_beta   90.00
_cell.angle_gamma   90.00
#
_symmetry.space_group_name_H-M   'P 1'
#
loop_
_entity.id
_entity.type
_entity.pdbx_description
1 polymer ?
#
loop_
_entity_poly.entity_id
_entity_poly.type
_entity_poly.pdbx_seq_one_letter_code
_entity_poly.pdbx_strand_id
1 'polypeptide(L)'
;MQRLLNSWRVALRIFAICLILILIPCLVIVGTAPSYATTYAEQKLVPPQEKFLTSEEKIERAYELGEGAGMLEEAKQASAKANILTKPNKTVNVNTVTTSKSEEGLLEKAKEIVEKVKGNE
;
A
#
# COMPACT_ATOMS: atom_id res chain seq x y z
N MET A 1 71.24 -28.84 -4.62
CA MET A 1 71.01 -27.45 -4.17
C MET A 1 70.40 -26.57 -5.28
N GLN A 2 71.05 -26.35 -6.44
CA GLN A 2 70.55 -25.44 -7.49
C GLN A 2 69.16 -25.79 -8.06
N ARG A 3 68.82 -27.07 -8.22
CA ARG A 3 67.51 -27.50 -8.73
C ARG A 3 66.35 -27.14 -7.77
N LEU A 4 66.59 -27.27 -6.45
CA LEU A 4 65.64 -26.88 -5.41
C LEU A 4 65.45 -25.36 -5.32
N LEU A 5 66.54 -24.60 -5.50
CA LEU A 5 66.48 -23.14 -5.58
C LEU A 5 65.70 -22.66 -6.82
N ASN A 6 65.86 -23.33 -7.95
CA ASN A 6 65.10 -23.01 -9.16
C ASN A 6 63.62 -23.37 -9.03
N SER A 7 63.27 -24.53 -8.45
CA SER A 7 61.86 -24.90 -8.21
C SER A 7 61.18 -23.94 -7.25
N TRP A 8 61.87 -23.49 -6.20
CA TRP A 8 61.36 -22.48 -5.28
C TRP A 8 61.09 -21.15 -6.00
N ARG A 9 62.04 -20.66 -6.81
CA ARG A 9 61.85 -19.42 -7.58
C ARG A 9 60.69 -19.51 -8.56
N VAL A 10 60.47 -20.67 -9.19
CA VAL A 10 59.33 -20.91 -10.07
C VAL A 10 58.02 -20.92 -9.29
N ALA A 11 57.97 -21.61 -8.14
CA ALA A 11 56.79 -21.62 -7.27
C ALA A 11 56.42 -20.21 -6.79
N LEU A 12 57.42 -19.40 -6.42
CA LEU A 12 57.20 -18.01 -5.99
C LEU A 12 56.65 -17.14 -7.12
N ARG A 13 57.13 -17.33 -8.35
CA ARG A 13 56.62 -16.62 -9.54
C ARG A 13 55.18 -17.02 -9.85
N ILE A 14 54.87 -18.31 -9.80
CA ILE A 14 53.50 -18.81 -10.01
C ILE A 14 52.57 -18.25 -8.93
N PHE A 15 52.99 -18.29 -7.68
CA PHE A 15 52.22 -17.73 -6.57
C PHE A 15 51.94 -16.23 -6.72
N ALA A 16 52.95 -15.46 -7.14
CA ALA A 16 52.78 -14.03 -7.42
C ALA A 16 51.80 -13.77 -8.58
N ILE A 17 51.88 -14.56 -9.65
CA ILE A 17 50.93 -14.46 -10.78
C ILE A 17 49.51 -14.79 -10.33
N CYS A 18 49.32 -15.85 -9.54
CA CYS A 18 48.01 -16.21 -8.99
C CYS A 18 47.43 -15.09 -8.11
N LEU A 19 48.26 -14.46 -7.27
CA LEU A 19 47.83 -13.33 -6.45
C LEU A 19 47.39 -12.13 -7.29
N ILE A 20 48.15 -11.79 -8.34
CA ILE A 20 47.79 -10.69 -9.24
C ILE A 20 46.46 -10.97 -9.94
N LEU A 21 46.25 -12.20 -10.41
CA LEU A 21 45.00 -12.62 -11.07
C LEU A 21 43.77 -12.54 -10.16
N ILE A 22 43.93 -12.73 -8.85
CA ILE A 22 42.84 -12.63 -7.86
C ILE A 22 42.61 -11.17 -7.44
N LEU A 23 43.68 -10.37 -7.30
CA LEU A 23 43.58 -8.99 -6.82
C LEU A 23 42.93 -8.06 -7.85
N ILE A 24 43.17 -8.27 -9.15
CA ILE A 24 42.59 -7.46 -10.23
C ILE A 24 41.05 -7.44 -10.18
N PRO A 25 40.32 -8.59 -10.18
CA PRO A 25 38.87 -8.59 -10.10
C PRO A 25 38.35 -8.08 -8.75
N CYS A 26 39.05 -8.33 -7.64
CA CYS A 26 38.68 -7.76 -6.34
C CYS A 26 38.70 -6.23 -6.33
N LEU A 27 39.71 -5.61 -6.96
CA LEU A 27 39.79 -4.15 -7.08
C LEU A 27 38.65 -3.57 -7.92
N VAL A 28 38.23 -4.28 -8.97
CA VAL A 28 37.08 -3.86 -9.80
C VAL A 28 35.78 -3.88 -9.01
N ILE A 29 35.55 -4.90 -8.17
CA ILE A 29 34.33 -5.03 -7.37
C ILE A 29 34.22 -3.92 -6.30
N VAL A 30 35.34 -3.49 -5.71
CA VAL A 30 35.34 -2.43 -4.68
C VAL A 30 35.08 -1.03 -5.28
N GLY A 31 35.47 -0.80 -6.54
CA GLY A 31 35.31 0.50 -7.20
C GLY A 31 33.94 0.73 -7.85
N THR A 32 33.15 -0.32 -8.06
CA THR A 32 31.83 -0.22 -8.68
C THR A 32 30.76 -0.04 -7.61
N ALA A 33 30.02 1.08 -7.64
CA ALA A 33 28.83 1.24 -6.82
C ALA A 33 27.79 0.16 -7.21
N PRO A 34 27.11 -0.47 -6.24
CA PRO A 34 26.10 -1.47 -6.53
C PRO A 34 24.97 -0.82 -7.34
N SER A 35 24.79 -1.26 -8.58
CA SER A 35 23.66 -0.87 -9.41
C SER A 35 22.50 -1.81 -9.10
N TYR A 36 21.61 -1.37 -8.22
CA TYR A 36 20.35 -2.06 -7.98
C TYR A 36 19.41 -1.74 -9.13
N ALA A 37 18.88 -2.76 -9.80
CA ALA A 37 17.79 -2.61 -10.76
C ALA A 37 16.50 -2.28 -9.99
N THR A 38 16.34 -1.01 -9.59
CA THR A 38 15.13 -0.55 -8.92
C THR A 38 14.04 -0.35 -9.97
N THR A 39 12.86 -0.92 -9.77
CA THR A 39 11.72 -0.60 -10.63
C THR A 39 11.21 0.81 -10.29
N TYR A 40 10.66 1.55 -11.25
CA TYR A 40 10.07 2.88 -11.02
C TYR A 40 9.00 2.90 -9.91
N ALA A 41 8.45 1.73 -9.57
CA ALA A 41 7.49 1.56 -8.48
C ALA A 41 8.14 1.69 -7.09
N GLU A 42 9.42 1.37 -6.92
CA GLU A 42 10.11 1.39 -5.62
C GLU A 42 10.77 2.74 -5.30
N GLN A 43 11.03 3.59 -6.29
CA GLN A 43 11.62 4.93 -6.08
C GLN A 43 10.61 5.97 -5.57
N LYS A 44 9.30 5.66 -5.57
CA LYS A 44 8.26 6.55 -5.03
C LYS A 44 7.92 6.16 -3.59
N LEU A 45 8.88 6.40 -2.68
CA LEU A 45 8.61 6.48 -1.22
C LEU A 45 7.69 7.66 -0.85
N VAL A 46 7.43 8.54 -1.79
CA VAL A 46 6.45 9.61 -1.69
C VAL A 46 5.26 9.19 -2.55
N PRO A 47 4.10 8.86 -1.93
CA PRO A 47 2.85 8.77 -2.69
C PRO A 47 2.75 10.02 -3.57
N PRO A 48 2.35 9.91 -4.85
CA PRO A 48 2.16 11.10 -5.68
C PRO A 48 1.35 12.09 -4.85
N GLN A 49 1.85 13.33 -4.70
CA GLN A 49 1.24 14.31 -3.80
C GLN A 49 -0.26 14.22 -3.98
N GLU A 50 -0.96 13.74 -2.95
CA GLU A 50 -2.41 13.61 -3.00
C GLU A 50 -2.90 15.00 -3.34
N LYS A 51 -3.33 15.18 -4.59
CA LYS A 51 -3.95 16.43 -5.01
C LYS A 51 -5.16 16.55 -4.08
N PHE A 52 -5.06 17.45 -3.11
CA PHE A 52 -6.17 17.71 -2.20
C PHE A 52 -7.29 18.28 -3.06
N LEU A 53 -8.22 17.41 -3.42
CA LEU A 53 -9.38 17.79 -4.20
C LEU A 53 -10.24 18.72 -3.36
N THR A 54 -10.76 19.77 -4.00
CA THR A 54 -11.80 20.60 -3.39
C THR A 54 -13.06 19.76 -3.16
N SER A 55 -13.98 20.26 -2.32
CA SER A 55 -15.29 19.63 -2.09
C SER A 55 -16.04 19.34 -3.40
N GLU A 56 -16.01 20.30 -4.31
CA GLU A 56 -16.64 20.21 -5.63
C GLU A 56 -15.95 19.18 -6.52
N GLU A 57 -14.62 19.19 -6.60
CA GLU A 57 -13.85 18.21 -7.37
C GLU A 57 -14.06 16.77 -6.86
N LYS A 58 -14.35 16.59 -5.56
CA LYS A 58 -14.69 15.28 -4.99
C LYS A 58 -16.08 14.81 -5.41
N ILE A 59 -17.05 15.71 -5.43
CA ILE A 59 -18.42 15.40 -5.87
C ILE A 59 -18.40 15.05 -7.36
N GLU A 60 -17.74 15.86 -8.18
CA GLU A 60 -17.62 15.64 -9.63
C GLU A 60 -16.98 14.27 -9.93
N ARG A 61 -15.84 13.97 -9.29
CA ARG A 61 -15.20 12.65 -9.42
C ARG A 61 -16.12 11.51 -8.96
N ALA A 62 -16.96 11.72 -7.94
CA ALA A 62 -17.89 10.69 -7.50
C ALA A 62 -18.98 10.44 -8.54
N TYR A 63 -19.48 11.47 -9.24
CA TYR A 63 -20.39 11.30 -10.38
C TYR A 63 -19.74 10.61 -11.58
N GLU A 64 -18.44 10.81 -11.82
CA GLU A 64 -17.70 10.05 -12.85
C GLU A 64 -17.72 8.54 -12.58
N LEU A 65 -17.75 8.13 -11.30
CA LEU A 65 -17.86 6.72 -10.90
C LEU A 65 -19.30 6.20 -10.95
N GLY A 66 -20.28 7.09 -10.82
CA GLY A 66 -21.70 6.80 -10.98
C GLY A 66 -22.60 7.76 -10.20
N GLU A 67 -23.85 7.87 -10.64
CA GLU A 67 -24.83 8.82 -10.08
C GLU A 67 -25.06 8.61 -8.57
N GLY A 68 -25.21 7.36 -8.13
CA GLY A 68 -25.37 7.04 -6.71
C GLY A 68 -24.14 7.38 -5.86
N ALA A 69 -22.94 7.33 -6.44
CA ALA A 69 -21.71 7.73 -5.74
C ALA A 69 -21.62 9.26 -5.60
N GLY A 70 -22.03 9.99 -6.64
CA GLY A 70 -22.17 11.46 -6.59
C GLY A 70 -23.12 11.93 -5.49
N MET A 71 -24.35 11.39 -5.48
CA MET A 71 -25.36 11.71 -4.46
C MET A 71 -24.89 11.39 -3.03
N LEU A 72 -24.14 10.29 -2.86
CA LEU A 72 -23.61 9.89 -1.56
C LEU A 72 -22.52 10.86 -1.07
N GLU A 73 -21.62 11.30 -1.95
CA GLU A 73 -20.56 12.24 -1.60
C GLU A 73 -21.12 13.64 -1.30
N GLU A 74 -22.14 14.10 -2.03
CA GLU A 74 -22.88 15.32 -1.69
C GLU A 74 -23.52 15.25 -0.31
N ALA A 75 -24.26 14.17 -0.03
CA ALA A 75 -24.92 13.98 1.27
C ALA A 75 -23.91 13.89 2.42
N LYS A 76 -22.75 13.27 2.16
CA LYS A 76 -21.65 13.16 3.12
C LYS A 76 -21.05 14.52 3.42
N GLN A 77 -20.84 15.37 2.42
CA GLN A 77 -20.29 16.72 2.60
C GLN A 77 -21.31 17.69 3.23
N ALA A 78 -22.60 17.53 2.93
CA ALA A 78 -23.68 18.33 3.53
C ALA A 78 -23.95 18.00 5.00
N SER A 79 -23.46 16.85 5.49
CA SER A 79 -23.64 16.45 6.88
C SER A 79 -22.80 17.31 7.83
N ALA A 80 -23.39 17.80 8.92
CA ALA A 80 -22.67 18.47 10.00
C ALA A 80 -21.56 17.61 10.66
N LYS A 81 -21.58 16.29 10.39
CA LYS A 81 -20.56 15.32 10.84
C LYS A 81 -19.54 14.96 9.76
N ALA A 82 -19.54 15.59 8.58
CA ALA A 82 -18.63 15.31 7.46
C ALA A 82 -17.15 15.27 7.87
N ASN A 83 -16.78 16.11 8.85
CA ASN A 83 -15.41 16.26 9.35
C ASN A 83 -15.13 15.48 10.64
N ILE A 84 -16.11 14.70 11.14
CA ILE A 84 -15.88 13.70 12.19
C ILE A 84 -15.31 12.46 11.50
N LEU A 85 -14.12 12.62 10.95
CA LEU A 85 -13.27 11.50 10.58
C LEU A 85 -13.15 10.63 11.82
N THR A 86 -13.56 9.37 11.72
CA THR A 86 -13.18 8.31 12.64
C THR A 86 -11.66 8.35 12.77
N LYS A 87 -11.17 9.09 13.77
CA LYS A 87 -9.76 9.06 14.14
C LYS A 87 -9.47 7.58 14.41
N PRO A 88 -8.52 6.94 13.72
CA PRO A 88 -8.28 5.50 13.87
C PRO A 88 -7.87 5.12 15.30
N ASN A 89 -7.60 6.11 16.17
CA ASN A 89 -7.26 5.94 17.56
C ASN A 89 -8.35 6.41 18.56
N LYS A 90 -9.56 6.71 18.10
CA LYS A 90 -10.72 6.88 18.97
C LYS A 90 -11.60 5.65 18.79
N THR A 91 -11.70 4.83 19.85
CA THR A 91 -12.79 3.87 20.03
C THR A 91 -14.09 4.57 19.66
N VAL A 92 -14.67 4.17 18.52
CA VAL A 92 -15.95 4.70 18.06
C VAL A 92 -16.93 4.35 19.17
N ASN A 93 -17.47 5.36 19.84
CA ASN A 93 -18.47 5.15 20.87
C ASN A 93 -19.69 4.57 20.15
N VAL A 94 -19.99 3.29 20.37
CA VAL A 94 -21.15 2.58 19.81
C VAL A 94 -22.46 3.32 20.10
N ASN A 95 -22.49 4.19 21.11
CA ASN A 95 -23.64 5.03 21.42
C ASN A 95 -23.84 6.23 20.45
N THR A 96 -22.86 6.53 19.58
CA THR A 96 -23.00 7.56 18.52
C THR A 96 -23.53 6.99 17.20
N VAL A 97 -23.60 5.66 17.10
CA VAL A 97 -24.48 4.98 16.16
C VAL A 97 -25.87 5.07 16.78
N THR A 98 -26.48 6.25 16.71
CA THR A 98 -27.94 6.31 16.82
C THR A 98 -28.42 5.51 15.62
N THR A 99 -28.91 4.29 15.86
CA THR A 99 -29.74 3.58 14.90
C THR A 99 -30.77 4.59 14.43
N SER A 100 -30.60 5.04 13.18
CA SER A 100 -31.61 5.82 12.50
C SER A 100 -32.91 5.07 12.72
N LYS A 101 -33.95 5.82 13.06
CA LYS A 101 -35.36 5.46 13.29
C LYS A 101 -36.00 4.72 12.09
N SER A 102 -35.31 3.71 11.59
CA SER A 102 -35.47 2.95 10.36
C SER A 102 -35.59 1.45 10.66
N GLU A 103 -35.32 1.03 11.90
CA GLU A 103 -35.57 -0.33 12.37
C GLU A 103 -37.07 -0.56 12.66
N GLU A 104 -37.83 0.48 13.04
CA GLU A 104 -39.28 0.35 13.29
C GLU A 104 -40.05 -0.07 12.02
N GLY A 105 -39.75 0.55 10.87
CA GLY A 105 -40.40 0.21 9.60
C GLY A 105 -40.00 -1.15 9.02
N LEU A 106 -38.78 -1.62 9.32
CA LEU A 106 -38.32 -2.95 8.91
C LEU A 106 -38.96 -4.05 9.76
N LEU A 107 -39.14 -3.83 11.06
CA LEU A 107 -39.85 -4.74 11.95
C LEU A 107 -41.34 -4.83 11.62
N GLU A 108 -41.99 -3.71 11.30
CA GLU A 108 -43.39 -3.72 10.83
C GLU A 108 -43.55 -4.48 9.50
N LYS A 109 -42.67 -4.23 8.52
CA LYS A 109 -42.68 -4.97 7.25
C LYS A 109 -42.40 -6.46 7.44
N ALA A 110 -41.49 -6.82 8.34
CA ALA A 110 -41.21 -8.22 8.65
C ALA A 110 -42.42 -8.90 9.31
N LYS A 111 -43.13 -8.21 10.23
CA LYS A 111 -44.39 -8.70 10.80
C LYS A 111 -45.47 -8.87 9.74
N GLU A 112 -45.67 -7.90 8.85
CA GLU A 112 -46.66 -7.99 7.77
C GLU A 112 -46.40 -9.19 6.85
N ILE A 113 -45.13 -9.46 6.51
CA ILE A 113 -44.75 -10.61 5.67
C ILE A 113 -45.04 -11.93 6.41
N VAL A 114 -44.68 -12.03 7.69
CA VAL A 114 -44.94 -13.24 8.49
C VAL A 114 -46.43 -13.49 8.64
N GLU A 115 -47.24 -12.45 8.83
CA GLU A 115 -48.69 -12.56 8.97
C GLU A 115 -49.37 -12.93 7.64
N LYS A 116 -48.89 -12.41 6.50
CA LYS A 116 -49.32 -12.84 5.15
C LYS A 116 -49.00 -14.30 4.87
N VAL A 117 -47.84 -14.79 5.31
CA VAL A 117 -47.45 -16.19 5.11
C VAL A 117 -48.24 -17.12 6.02
N LYS A 118 -48.58 -16.68 7.24
CA LYS A 118 -49.33 -17.49 8.22
C LYS A 118 -50.85 -17.46 8.01
N GLY A 119 -51.39 -16.42 7.38
CA GLY A 119 -52.82 -16.28 7.06
C GLY A 119 -53.27 -16.96 5.76
N ASN A 120 -52.39 -17.74 5.12
CA ASN A 120 -52.67 -18.46 3.87
C ASN A 120 -52.72 -20.00 4.06
N GLU A 121 -53.00 -20.45 5.30
CA GLU A 121 -53.44 -21.81 5.65
C GLU A 121 -54.95 -21.85 5.93
#